data_AF-A0A6B3B5W0-F1
#
_entry.id   AF-A0A6B3B5W0-F1
#
_cell.length_a   1.000
_cell.length_b   1.000
_cell.length_c   1.000
_cell.angle_alpha   90.00
_cell.angle_beta   90.00
_cell.angle_gamma   90.00
#
_symmetry.space_group_name_H-M   'P 1'
#
loop_
_entity.id
_entity.type
_entity.pdbx_description
1 polymer ?
#
loop_
_entity_poly.entity_id
_entity_poly.type
_entity_poly.pdbx_seq_one_letter_code
_entity_poly.pdbx_strand_id
1 'polypeptide(L)' 'MRDKFVPDVTSGRFRPGLRVKPVQGVPLPAGARPVTEMTWAPDGRATWQYADEVREGEPHIVWRRVGGHEIFDPGPA' A
#
# COMPACT_ATOMS: atom_id res chain seq x y z
N MET A 1 -10.69 -9.37 -2.60
CA MET A 1 -9.55 -8.43 -2.65
C MET A 1 -8.66 -8.67 -3.87
N ARG A 2 -8.29 -9.93 -4.16
CA ARG A 2 -7.47 -10.31 -5.34
C ARG A 2 -8.03 -9.75 -6.65
N ASP A 3 -9.35 -9.85 -6.85
CA ASP A 3 -10.03 -9.38 -8.09
C ASP A 3 -10.19 -7.86 -8.21
N LYS A 4 -9.81 -7.10 -7.16
CA LYS A 4 -9.98 -5.64 -7.12
C LYS A 4 -8.66 -4.90 -7.08
N PHE A 5 -7.72 -5.38 -6.28
CA PHE A 5 -6.48 -4.64 -6.03
C PHE A 5 -5.45 -4.81 -7.14
N VAL A 6 -5.21 -6.04 -7.62
CA VAL A 6 -4.21 -6.30 -8.68
C VAL A 6 -4.49 -5.50 -9.95
N PRO A 7 -5.72 -5.47 -10.51
CA PRO A 7 -6.01 -4.66 -11.69
C PRO A 7 -5.80 -3.14 -11.47
N ASP A 8 -6.09 -2.65 -10.27
CA ASP A 8 -5.94 -1.24 -9.92
C ASP A 8 -4.45 -0.85 -9.78
N VAL A 9 -3.61 -1.76 -9.27
CA VAL A 9 -2.14 -1.61 -9.25
C VAL A 9 -1.59 -1.59 -10.68
N THR A 10 -2.01 -2.53 -11.53
CA THR A 10 -1.59 -2.58 -12.94
C THR A 10 -1.95 -1.33 -13.71
N SER A 11 -3.11 -0.75 -13.45
CA SER A 11 -3.52 0.50 -14.12
C SER A 11 -3.02 1.77 -13.45
N GLY A 12 -2.50 1.68 -12.21
CA GLY A 12 -2.20 2.84 -11.35
C GLY A 12 -3.45 3.64 -10.94
N ARG A 13 -4.66 3.14 -11.21
CA ARG A 13 -5.93 3.82 -10.93
C ARG A 13 -6.73 3.03 -9.93
N PHE A 14 -6.85 3.59 -8.73
CA PHE A 14 -7.52 2.93 -7.62
C PHE A 14 -8.97 3.36 -7.52
N ARG A 15 -9.86 2.36 -7.39
CA ARG A 15 -11.27 2.64 -7.09
C ARG A 15 -11.42 3.27 -5.70
N PRO A 16 -12.35 4.24 -5.50
CA PRO A 16 -12.50 4.96 -4.23
C PRO A 16 -12.72 4.06 -3.00
N GLY A 17 -13.37 2.91 -3.18
CA GLY A 17 -13.64 1.97 -2.09
C GLY A 17 -12.38 1.35 -1.46
N LEU A 18 -11.23 1.37 -2.14
CA LEU A 18 -9.96 0.93 -1.56
C LEU A 18 -9.30 2.02 -0.70
N ARG A 19 -9.75 3.28 -0.80
CA ARG A 19 -9.24 4.42 -0.01
C ARG A 19 -7.72 4.55 -0.03
N VAL A 20 -7.13 4.35 -1.22
CA VAL A 20 -5.68 4.38 -1.41
C VAL A 20 -5.14 5.80 -1.25
N LYS A 21 -4.21 6.00 -0.32
CA LYS A 21 -3.56 7.30 -0.07
C LYS A 21 -2.19 7.14 0.61
N PRO A 22 -1.28 8.12 0.51
CA PRO A 22 -0.01 8.07 1.21
C PRO A 22 -0.19 8.11 2.73
N VAL A 23 0.54 7.27 3.45
CA VAL A 23 0.70 7.38 4.91
C VAL A 23 1.50 8.64 5.21
N GLN A 24 0.98 9.47 6.12
CA GLN A 24 1.63 10.72 6.50
C GLN A 24 2.70 10.49 7.58
N GLY A 25 3.73 11.35 7.59
CA GLY A 25 4.73 11.36 8.65
C GLY A 25 5.73 10.19 8.64
N VAL A 26 5.77 9.38 7.58
CA VAL A 26 6.77 8.31 7.44
C VAL A 26 8.07 8.90 6.87
N PRO A 27 9.17 8.94 7.62
CA PRO A 27 10.47 9.34 7.07
C PRO A 27 10.96 8.27 6.11
N LEU A 28 11.32 8.69 4.89
CA LEU A 28 11.80 7.79 3.84
C LEU A 28 13.16 8.28 3.32
N PRO A 29 14.07 7.36 2.95
CA PRO A 29 15.30 7.72 2.25
C PRO A 29 15.02 8.48 0.95
N ALA A 30 15.96 9.31 0.53
CA ALA A 30 15.87 10.00 -0.76
C ALA A 30 15.72 8.98 -1.91
N GLY A 31 14.77 9.24 -2.81
CA GLY A 31 14.45 8.34 -3.93
C GLY A 31 13.53 7.16 -3.59
N ALA A 32 13.19 6.94 -2.32
CA ALA A 32 12.21 5.92 -1.95
C ALA A 32 10.79 6.34 -2.33
N ARG A 33 9.97 5.37 -2.75
CA ARG A 33 8.55 5.57 -3.06
C ARG A 33 7.71 5.64 -1.77
N PRO A 34 6.63 6.43 -1.74
CA PRO A 34 5.83 6.62 -0.53
C PRO A 34 5.16 5.33 -0.07
N VAL A 35 5.12 5.12 1.25
CA VAL A 35 4.26 4.11 1.86
C VAL A 35 2.81 4.57 1.70
N THR A 36 1.99 3.69 1.17
CA THR A 36 0.60 3.92 0.81
C THR A 36 -0.28 3.01 1.66
N GLU A 37 -1.38 3.54 2.20
CA GLU A 37 -2.41 2.76 2.90
C GLU A 37 -3.59 2.44 1.99
N MET A 38 -4.35 1.40 2.35
CA MET A 38 -5.64 1.06 1.75
C MET A 38 -6.57 0.37 2.76
N THR A 39 -7.86 0.29 2.41
CA THR A 39 -8.86 -0.58 3.05
C THR A 39 -8.96 -1.90 2.29
N TRP A 40 -8.81 -3.03 2.97
CA TRP A 40 -8.84 -4.37 2.34
C TRP A 40 -9.98 -5.29 2.79
N ALA A 41 -10.58 -4.98 3.93
CA ALA A 41 -11.77 -5.61 4.50
C ALA A 41 -12.60 -4.51 5.19
N PRO A 42 -13.83 -4.77 5.70
CA PRO A 42 -14.65 -3.74 6.34
C PRO A 42 -13.89 -2.92 7.39
N ASP A 43 -13.08 -3.59 8.22
CA ASP A 43 -12.16 -2.94 9.16
C ASP A 43 -10.67 -3.19 8.85
N GLY A 44 -10.38 -3.86 7.74
CA GLY A 44 -9.02 -4.22 7.36
C GLY A 44 -8.25 -3.03 6.78
N ARG A 45 -7.02 -2.85 7.23
CA ARG A 45 -6.03 -1.90 6.69
C ARG A 45 -4.79 -2.64 6.18
N ALA A 46 -4.19 -2.10 5.14
CA ALA A 46 -2.92 -2.58 4.65
C ALA A 46 -2.05 -1.42 4.20
N THR A 47 -0.76 -1.49 4.50
CA THR A 47 0.25 -0.55 4.01
C THR A 47 1.19 -1.27 3.05
N TRP A 48 1.55 -0.58 1.97
CA TRP A 48 2.34 -1.12 0.86
C TRP A 48 3.07 0.01 0.14
N GLN A 49 4.05 -0.33 -0.70
CA GLN A 49 4.75 0.63 -1.55
C GLN A 49 5.01 0.02 -2.92
N TYR A 50 5.09 0.86 -3.94
CA TYR A 50 5.72 0.43 -5.18
C TYR A 50 7.22 0.20 -4.95
N ALA A 51 7.77 -0.77 -5.66
CA ALA A 51 9.19 -1.04 -5.74
C ALA A 51 9.62 -1.13 -7.21
N ASP A 52 10.91 -1.32 -7.43
CA ASP A 52 11.42 -1.54 -8.78
C ASP A 52 10.92 -2.86 -9.33
N GLU A 53 10.72 -2.89 -10.64
CA GLU A 53 10.19 -4.03 -11.35
C GLU A 53 11.10 -5.25 -11.15
N VAL A 54 10.50 -6.38 -10.82
CA VAL A 54 11.18 -7.68 -10.77
C VAL A 54 10.97 -8.45 -12.06
N ARG A 55 9.85 -8.16 -12.75
CA ARG A 55 9.51 -8.69 -14.06
C ARG A 55 9.18 -7.52 -14.96
N GLU A 56 9.73 -7.53 -16.16
CA GLU A 56 9.58 -6.45 -17.12
C GLU A 56 8.11 -6.15 -17.41
N GLY A 57 7.71 -4.90 -17.23
CA GLY A 57 6.35 -4.43 -17.51
C GLY A 57 5.30 -4.86 -16.46
N GLU A 58 5.70 -5.57 -15.40
CA GLU A 58 4.83 -5.88 -14.28
C GLU A 58 5.13 -4.97 -13.09
N PRO A 59 4.13 -4.24 -12.56
CA PRO A 59 4.34 -3.44 -11.36
C PRO A 59 4.66 -4.35 -10.18
N HIS A 60 5.72 -3.99 -9.46
CA HIS A 60 6.10 -4.66 -8.23
C HIS A 60 5.69 -3.81 -7.03
N ILE A 61 5.02 -4.47 -6.08
CA ILE A 61 4.69 -3.87 -4.78
C ILE A 61 5.30 -4.67 -3.65
N VAL A 62 5.64 -3.97 -2.58
CA VAL A 62 6.09 -4.57 -1.32
C VAL A 62 5.03 -4.30 -0.26
N TRP A 63 4.49 -5.37 0.31
CA TRP A 63 3.63 -5.30 1.47
C TRP A 63 4.45 -4.90 2.71
N ARG A 64 3.91 -3.99 3.52
CA ARG A 64 4.56 -3.53 4.75
C ARG A 64 3.86 -4.11 5.97
N ARG A 65 2.57 -3.80 6.14
CA ARG A 65 1.73 -4.33 7.24
C ARG A 65 0.32 -4.62 6.72
N VAL A 66 -0.32 -5.64 7.28
CA VAL A 66 -1.72 -6.02 6.98
C VAL A 66 -2.39 -6.41 8.28
N GLY A 67 -3.55 -5.83 8.58
CA GLY A 67 -4.26 -6.03 9.84
C GLY A 67 -5.50 -5.16 9.95
N GLY A 68 -5.92 -4.84 11.17
CA GLY A 68 -6.92 -3.82 11.48
C GLY A 68 -6.30 -2.43 11.64
N HIS A 69 -6.92 -1.56 12.43
CA HIS A 69 -6.43 -0.19 12.68
C HIS A 69 -5.09 -0.12 13.41
N GLU A 70 -4.73 -1.16 14.17
CA GLU A 70 -3.50 -1.25 14.95
C GLU A 70 -2.23 -1.19 14.10
N ILE A 71 -2.30 -1.47 12.79
CA ILE A 71 -1.11 -1.46 11.94
C ILE A 71 -0.47 -0.08 11.78
N PHE A 72 -1.20 0.98 12.11
CA PHE A 72 -0.71 2.35 12.10
C PHE A 72 0.01 2.76 13.38
N ASP A 73 -0.07 1.94 14.43
CA ASP A 73 0.70 2.16 15.65
C ASP A 73 2.18 1.81 15.38
N PRO A 74 3.12 2.76 15.54
CA PRO A 74 4.55 2.45 15.41
C PRO A 74 5.05 1.48 16.48
N GLY A 75 4.28 1.24 17.55
CA GLY A 75 4.71 0.57 18.76
C GLY A 75 5.38 1.55 19.73
N PRO A 76 5.79 1.07 20.91
CA PRO A 76 6.53 1.90 21.86
C PRO A 76 7.81 2.48 21.23
N ALA A 77 8.10 3.73 21.59
CA ALA A 77 9.29 4.48 21.16
C ALA A 77 10.58 3.98 21.82
#